data_AF-A0A937AH31-F1
#
_entry.id   AF-A0A937AH31-F1
#
_cell.length_a   1.000
_cell.length_b   1.000
_cell.length_c   1.000
_cell.angle_alpha   90.00
_cell.angle_beta   90.00
_cell.angle_gamma   90.00
#
_symmetry.space_group_name_H-M   'P 1'
#
loop_
_entity.id
_entity.type
_entity.pdbx_description
1 polymer ?
#
loop_
_entity_poly.entity_id
_entity_poly.type
_entity_poly.pdbx_seq_one_letter_code
_entity_poly.pdbx_strand_id
1 'polypeptide(L)'
;MPKRIKYFHSKLLIPVGFFGICTFFAYINIIAHGFSLFNILILLSSLALTVFGLFSIWKYRFFKEPKPIRQQELKFDFNDDSIILTQGYYFRHSSIYKSQRIKACQISEVTLNTSPPSIVINNNEVIFLGYEDLDQLREFSERNSLEESERVDIWELLNQPFLDTEFSEEEKSQTLQRLRDNGLTKYEIKTIRKRIGRIMWLYTWSMEWAYLGQMDYLRLSFESKKRYWWSMGIALRNFKKSGQH
;
A
#
# COMPACT_ATOMS: atom_id res chain seq x y z
N MET A 1 9.39 -21.66 -2.36
CA MET A 1 10.25 -20.46 -2.24
C MET A 1 10.92 -20.21 -3.58
N PRO A 2 10.78 -19.03 -4.21
CA PRO A 2 11.40 -18.80 -5.50
C PRO A 2 12.92 -18.65 -5.34
N LYS A 3 13.69 -19.37 -6.18
CA LYS A 3 15.16 -19.43 -6.17
C LYS A 3 15.87 -18.07 -6.26
N ARG A 4 15.18 -17.01 -6.71
CA ARG A 4 15.73 -15.64 -6.84
C ARG A 4 16.04 -14.94 -5.50
N ILE A 5 15.29 -15.22 -4.43
CA ILE A 5 15.41 -14.48 -3.15
C ILE A 5 16.70 -14.84 -2.40
N LYS A 6 17.16 -16.10 -2.47
CA LYS A 6 18.46 -16.50 -1.87
C LYS A 6 19.66 -15.84 -2.56
N TYR A 7 19.52 -15.47 -3.84
CA TYR A 7 20.61 -14.91 -4.63
C TYR A 7 20.99 -13.50 -4.18
N PHE A 8 19.99 -12.68 -3.79
CA PHE A 8 20.21 -11.30 -3.31
C PHE A 8 20.90 -11.25 -1.94
N HIS A 9 20.53 -12.15 -1.01
CA HIS A 9 21.08 -12.19 0.35
C HIS A 9 22.58 -12.51 0.40
N SER A 10 23.03 -13.52 -0.37
CA SER A 10 24.46 -13.89 -0.41
C SER A 10 25.34 -12.77 -0.97
N LYS A 11 24.81 -11.99 -1.91
CA LYS A 11 25.54 -10.91 -2.58
C LYS A 11 25.54 -9.58 -1.84
N LEU A 12 24.68 -9.37 -0.83
CA LEU A 12 24.69 -8.14 -0.02
C LEU A 12 25.67 -8.21 1.15
N LEU A 13 25.93 -9.40 1.68
CA LEU A 13 26.88 -9.60 2.79
C LEU A 13 28.31 -9.21 2.40
N ILE A 14 28.72 -9.53 1.16
CA ILE A 14 30.07 -9.27 0.68
C ILE A 14 30.36 -7.75 0.58
N PRO A 15 29.52 -6.92 -0.09
CA PRO A 15 29.67 -5.47 -0.09
C PRO A 15 29.64 -4.85 1.30
N VAL A 16 28.72 -5.27 2.17
CA VAL A 16 28.62 -4.72 3.54
C VAL A 16 29.87 -5.04 4.36
N GLY A 17 30.39 -6.27 4.24
CA GLY A 17 31.67 -6.64 4.83
C GLY A 17 32.83 -5.81 4.28
N PHE A 18 32.89 -5.62 2.96
CA PHE A 18 33.91 -4.79 2.30
C PHE A 18 33.89 -3.35 2.81
N PHE A 19 32.73 -2.70 2.84
CA PHE A 19 32.62 -1.32 3.32
C PHE A 19 32.92 -1.21 4.82
N GLY A 20 32.54 -2.20 5.63
CA GLY A 20 32.91 -2.23 7.06
C GLY A 20 34.42 -2.32 7.26
N ILE A 21 35.12 -3.12 6.45
CA ILE A 21 36.59 -3.20 6.46
C ILE A 21 37.19 -1.86 6.02
N CYS A 22 36.68 -1.23 4.97
CA CYS A 22 37.12 0.10 4.54
C CYS A 22 36.93 1.17 5.63
N THR A 23 35.81 1.14 6.37
CA THR A 23 35.58 2.03 7.52
C THR A 23 36.64 1.82 8.61
N PHE A 24 36.97 0.56 8.91
CA PHE A 24 38.00 0.23 9.89
C PHE A 24 39.39 0.73 9.47
N PHE A 25 39.80 0.51 8.21
CA PHE A 25 41.08 1.01 7.70
C PHE A 25 41.15 2.53 7.62
N ALA A 26 40.06 3.19 7.22
CA ALA A 26 39.97 4.65 7.23
C ALA A 26 40.14 5.21 8.65
N TYR A 27 39.52 4.56 9.64
CA TYR A 27 39.67 4.92 11.05
C TYR A 27 41.12 4.74 11.55
N ILE A 28 41.76 3.61 11.25
CA ILE A 28 43.18 3.40 11.60
C ILE A 28 44.08 4.44 10.93
N ASN A 29 43.83 4.76 9.66
CA ASN A 29 44.62 5.75 8.93
C ASN A 29 44.51 7.15 9.58
N ILE A 30 43.32 7.54 10.05
CA ILE A 30 43.12 8.79 10.79
C ILE A 30 43.89 8.80 12.12
N ILE A 31 43.92 7.69 12.85
CA ILE A 31 44.70 7.59 14.10
C ILE A 31 46.20 7.70 13.81
N ALA A 32 46.69 7.01 12.79
CA ALA A 32 48.12 6.92 12.49
C ALA A 32 48.70 8.20 11.84
N HIS A 33 47.91 8.89 11.01
CA HIS A 33 48.38 10.00 10.19
C HIS A 33 47.65 11.33 10.46
N GLY A 34 46.71 11.34 11.40
CA GLY A 34 45.95 12.52 11.76
C GLY A 34 44.74 12.78 10.85
N PHE A 35 44.03 13.86 11.17
CA PHE A 35 42.81 14.25 10.46
C PHE A 35 43.15 14.93 9.14
N SER A 36 42.83 14.28 8.02
CA SER A 36 42.76 14.91 6.70
C SER A 36 41.32 14.90 6.21
N LEU A 37 40.92 15.92 5.44
CA LEU A 37 39.59 16.01 4.86
C LEU A 37 39.27 14.77 4.00
N PHE A 38 40.27 14.28 3.26
CA PHE A 38 40.16 13.08 2.43
C PHE A 38 39.83 11.84 3.26
N ASN A 39 40.53 11.63 4.39
CA ASN A 39 40.30 10.49 5.26
C ASN A 39 38.92 10.55 5.94
N ILE A 40 38.46 11.74 6.31
CA ILE A 40 37.12 11.96 6.89
C ILE A 40 36.04 11.61 5.85
N LEU A 41 36.20 12.02 4.59
CA LEU A 41 35.24 11.69 3.53
C LEU A 41 35.17 10.18 3.25
N ILE A 42 36.30 9.48 3.25
CA ILE A 42 36.34 8.02 3.11
C ILE A 42 35.65 7.34 4.30
N LEU A 43 35.92 7.81 5.53
CA LEU A 43 35.29 7.27 6.73
C LEU A 43 33.76 7.46 6.68
N LEU A 44 33.28 8.65 6.36
CA LEU A 44 31.85 8.96 6.32
C LEU A 44 31.12 8.18 5.21
N SER A 45 31.69 8.09 4.02
CA SER A 45 31.09 7.35 2.90
C SER A 45 31.04 5.84 3.16
N SER A 46 32.13 5.25 3.65
CA SER A 46 32.17 3.82 4.00
C SER A 46 31.24 3.50 5.18
N LEU A 47 31.18 4.36 6.19
CA LEU A 47 30.27 4.20 7.32
C LEU A 47 28.81 4.30 6.87
N ALA A 48 28.47 5.28 6.02
CA ALA A 48 27.12 5.43 5.49
C ALA A 48 26.67 4.19 4.69
N LEU A 49 27.54 3.65 3.84
CA LEU A 49 27.26 2.43 3.08
C LEU A 49 27.14 1.18 3.98
N THR A 50 27.97 1.08 5.01
CA THR A 50 27.90 0.01 6.01
C THR A 50 26.59 0.07 6.79
N VAL A 51 26.21 1.25 7.29
CA VAL A 51 24.94 1.47 8.01
C VAL A 51 23.75 1.21 7.10
N PHE A 52 23.78 1.70 5.85
CA PHE A 52 22.72 1.43 4.87
C PHE A 52 22.58 -0.07 4.57
N GLY A 53 23.70 -0.76 4.39
CA GLY A 53 23.73 -2.19 4.14
C GLY A 53 23.25 -3.02 5.33
N LEU A 54 23.68 -2.69 6.55
CA LEU A 54 23.20 -3.29 7.79
C LEU A 54 21.72 -3.01 8.00
N PHE A 55 21.26 -1.78 7.73
CA PHE A 55 19.84 -1.42 7.76
C PHE A 55 19.05 -2.20 6.72
N SER A 56 19.60 -2.43 5.52
CA SER A 56 18.96 -3.24 4.47
C SER A 56 18.86 -4.72 4.86
N ILE A 57 19.92 -5.28 5.46
CA ILE A 57 19.93 -6.64 6.00
C ILE A 57 18.98 -6.76 7.19
N TRP A 58 18.98 -5.79 8.11
CA TRP A 58 18.08 -5.74 9.27
C TRP A 58 16.62 -5.61 8.80
N LYS A 59 16.36 -4.67 7.88
CA LYS A 59 15.06 -4.50 7.25
C LYS A 59 14.64 -5.83 6.65
N TYR A 60 15.44 -6.48 5.82
CA TYR A 60 15.09 -7.78 5.25
C TYR A 60 14.88 -8.92 6.28
N ARG A 61 15.71 -8.98 7.33
CA ARG A 61 15.69 -10.06 8.33
C ARG A 61 14.49 -9.92 9.27
N PHE A 62 14.13 -8.69 9.64
CA PHE A 62 13.07 -8.40 10.61
C PHE A 62 11.76 -7.96 9.96
N PHE A 63 11.84 -7.18 8.89
CA PHE A 63 10.78 -7.09 7.89
C PHE A 63 11.05 -8.19 6.87
N LYS A 64 10.54 -9.41 7.15
CA LYS A 64 10.27 -10.38 6.08
C LYS A 64 9.72 -9.57 4.91
N GLU A 65 10.27 -9.77 3.70
CA GLU A 65 9.61 -9.24 2.50
C GLU A 65 8.12 -9.45 2.71
N PRO A 66 7.27 -8.42 2.56
CA PRO A 66 5.87 -8.72 2.39
C PRO A 66 5.88 -9.72 1.24
N LYS A 67 5.59 -10.99 1.53
CA LYS A 67 5.22 -11.94 0.48
C LYS A 67 4.27 -11.12 -0.39
N PRO A 68 4.43 -11.07 -1.73
CA PRO A 68 3.50 -10.32 -2.58
C PRO A 68 2.13 -10.66 -2.05
N ILE A 69 1.45 -9.65 -1.47
CA ILE A 69 0.47 -9.93 -0.41
C ILE A 69 -0.73 -10.52 -1.11
N ARG A 70 -0.69 -11.84 -1.30
CA ARG A 70 -1.83 -12.59 -1.76
C ARG A 70 -2.90 -12.29 -0.73
N GLN A 71 -4.03 -11.81 -1.22
CA GLN A 71 -5.21 -11.58 -0.40
C GLN A 71 -5.67 -12.85 0.34
N GLN A 72 -5.09 -14.01 0.00
CA GLN A 72 -5.13 -15.37 0.59
C GLN A 72 -5.09 -15.51 2.14
N GLU A 73 -5.09 -14.44 2.93
CA GLU A 73 -5.27 -14.51 4.39
C GLU A 73 -6.57 -13.83 4.86
N LEU A 74 -7.36 -13.20 3.98
CA LEU A 74 -8.75 -12.92 4.34
C LEU A 74 -9.57 -14.14 3.96
N LYS A 75 -10.29 -14.65 4.94
CA LYS A 75 -11.29 -15.68 4.71
C LYS A 75 -12.63 -15.13 5.15
N PHE A 76 -13.53 -15.02 4.19
CA PHE A 76 -14.90 -14.62 4.42
C PHE A 76 -15.79 -15.84 4.27
N ASP A 77 -16.65 -16.05 5.26
CA ASP A 77 -17.74 -17.00 5.17
C ASP A 77 -19.02 -16.20 4.90
N PHE A 78 -19.68 -16.50 3.78
CA PHE A 78 -20.92 -15.86 3.37
C PHE A 78 -22.11 -16.69 3.85
N ASN A 79 -22.81 -16.19 4.86
CA ASN A 79 -24.09 -16.73 5.30
C ASN A 79 -25.24 -16.08 4.53
N ASP A 80 -26.48 -16.42 4.88
CA ASP A 80 -27.67 -15.87 4.24
C ASP A 80 -27.73 -14.33 4.35
N ASP A 81 -27.54 -13.80 5.56
CA ASP A 81 -27.75 -12.38 5.91
C ASP A 81 -26.47 -11.63 6.30
N SER A 82 -25.32 -12.31 6.30
CA SER A 82 -24.09 -11.73 6.83
C SER A 82 -22.83 -12.37 6.28
N ILE A 83 -21.75 -11.58 6.32
CA ILE A 83 -20.40 -11.98 5.97
C ILE A 83 -19.59 -12.06 7.26
N ILE A 84 -18.92 -13.19 7.50
CA ILE A 84 -18.11 -13.45 8.69
C ILE A 84 -16.64 -13.50 8.32
N LEU A 85 -15.81 -12.78 9.07
CA LEU A 85 -14.36 -12.70 8.89
C LEU A 85 -13.67 -13.70 9.81
N THR A 86 -13.48 -14.94 9.36
CA THR A 86 -13.03 -16.06 10.21
C THR A 86 -11.60 -15.90 10.74
N GLN A 87 -10.77 -15.11 10.05
CA GLN A 87 -9.38 -14.83 10.46
C GLN A 87 -9.19 -13.39 10.97
N GLY A 88 -10.29 -12.65 11.16
CA GLY A 88 -10.27 -11.23 11.50
C GLY A 88 -9.97 -10.33 10.32
N TYR A 89 -9.97 -9.02 10.58
CA TYR A 89 -9.71 -7.99 9.57
C TYR A 89 -8.35 -7.33 9.78
N TYR A 90 -7.65 -7.00 8.70
CA TYR A 90 -6.28 -6.46 8.80
C TYR A 90 -6.21 -5.09 9.46
N PHE A 91 -7.19 -4.22 9.20
CA PHE A 91 -7.10 -2.81 9.57
C PHE A 91 -7.66 -2.57 10.97
N ARG A 92 -6.79 -2.23 11.91
CA ARG A 92 -7.14 -2.10 13.33
C ARG A 92 -8.11 -0.96 13.63
N HIS A 93 -8.14 0.06 12.78
CA HIS A 93 -9.02 1.23 12.94
C HIS A 93 -10.35 1.07 12.21
N SER A 94 -10.56 -0.08 11.56
CA SER A 94 -11.81 -0.43 10.93
C SER A 94 -12.92 -0.66 11.96
N SER A 95 -14.17 -0.33 11.61
CA SER A 95 -15.31 -0.62 12.49
C SER A 95 -15.52 -2.12 12.70
N ILE A 96 -15.11 -2.96 11.73
CA ILE A 96 -15.32 -4.41 11.77
C ILE A 96 -14.17 -5.18 12.39
N TYR A 97 -13.09 -4.49 12.80
CA TYR A 97 -11.89 -5.13 13.37
C TYR A 97 -12.21 -6.02 14.58
N LYS A 98 -13.17 -5.58 15.42
CA LYS A 98 -13.60 -6.32 16.61
C LYS A 98 -14.83 -7.20 16.38
N SER A 99 -15.78 -6.76 15.54
CA SER A 99 -17.02 -7.51 15.36
C SER A 99 -16.84 -8.74 14.48
N GLN A 100 -15.91 -8.68 13.51
CA GLN A 100 -15.64 -9.74 12.53
C GLN A 100 -16.88 -10.24 11.79
N ARG A 101 -17.96 -9.44 11.78
CA ARG A 101 -19.22 -9.75 11.13
C ARG A 101 -19.80 -8.48 10.54
N ILE A 102 -20.29 -8.62 9.32
CA ILE A 102 -20.96 -7.58 8.54
C ILE A 102 -22.34 -8.09 8.18
N LYS A 103 -23.40 -7.44 8.63
CA LYS A 103 -24.76 -7.79 8.21
C LYS A 103 -25.07 -7.16 6.86
N ALA A 104 -25.88 -7.82 6.04
CA ALA A 104 -26.33 -7.32 4.74
C ALA A 104 -26.95 -5.91 4.87
N CYS A 105 -27.75 -5.66 5.91
CA CYS A 105 -28.36 -4.35 6.16
C CYS A 105 -27.38 -3.21 6.48
N GLN A 106 -26.11 -3.53 6.77
CA GLN A 106 -25.06 -2.52 6.95
C GLN A 106 -24.38 -2.18 5.63
N ILE A 107 -24.52 -3.01 4.60
CA ILE A 107 -23.89 -2.83 3.31
C ILE A 107 -24.74 -1.86 2.50
N SER A 108 -24.12 -0.77 2.11
CA SER A 108 -24.74 0.29 1.33
C SER A 108 -24.50 0.10 -0.15
N GLU A 109 -23.39 -0.54 -0.53
CA GLU A 109 -22.98 -0.69 -1.92
C GLU A 109 -21.96 -1.83 -2.03
N VAL A 110 -22.01 -2.56 -3.14
CA VAL A 110 -21.06 -3.61 -3.52
C VAL A 110 -20.32 -3.14 -4.77
N THR A 111 -19.00 -3.33 -4.80
CA THR A 111 -18.14 -2.92 -5.91
C THR A 111 -17.29 -4.10 -6.34
N LEU A 112 -17.61 -4.66 -7.50
CA LEU A 112 -16.93 -5.84 -8.06
C LEU A 112 -15.85 -5.48 -9.08
N ASN A 113 -15.82 -4.24 -9.56
CA ASN A 113 -14.89 -3.76 -10.59
C ASN A 113 -13.58 -3.16 -10.02
N THR A 114 -13.36 -3.25 -8.71
CA THR A 114 -12.11 -2.80 -8.06
C THR A 114 -11.20 -3.98 -7.75
N SER A 115 -9.93 -3.68 -7.45
CA SER A 115 -8.88 -4.68 -7.26
C SER A 115 -8.19 -4.46 -5.92
N PRO A 116 -8.65 -5.05 -4.79
CA PRO A 116 -9.69 -6.07 -4.66
C PRO A 116 -11.14 -5.61 -4.81
N PRO A 117 -12.09 -6.56 -4.95
CA PRO A 117 -13.51 -6.28 -4.73
C PRO A 117 -13.73 -5.71 -3.33
N SER A 118 -14.73 -4.85 -3.20
CA SER A 118 -15.01 -4.14 -1.96
C SER A 118 -16.49 -3.90 -1.74
N ILE A 119 -16.84 -3.62 -0.49
CA ILE A 119 -18.18 -3.19 -0.09
C ILE A 119 -18.09 -1.89 0.70
N VAL A 120 -19.10 -1.04 0.59
CA VAL A 120 -19.27 0.12 1.46
C VAL A 120 -20.21 -0.27 2.58
N ILE A 121 -19.79 -0.08 3.82
CA ILE A 121 -20.64 -0.26 4.99
C ILE A 121 -21.02 1.11 5.59
N ASN A 122 -22.26 1.22 6.04
CA ASN A 122 -22.83 2.40 6.70
C ASN A 122 -22.52 3.73 6.00
N ASN A 123 -22.42 3.72 4.66
CA ASN A 123 -22.11 4.88 3.83
C ASN A 123 -20.76 5.58 4.12
N ASN A 124 -19.84 4.98 4.88
CA ASN A 124 -18.67 5.70 5.40
C ASN A 124 -17.36 4.91 5.45
N GLU A 125 -17.39 3.61 5.15
CA GLU A 125 -16.21 2.77 5.22
C GLU A 125 -16.17 1.75 4.09
N VAL A 126 -15.03 1.66 3.41
CA VAL A 126 -14.77 0.64 2.39
C VAL A 126 -14.12 -0.56 3.05
N ILE A 127 -14.73 -1.73 2.88
CA ILE A 127 -14.20 -3.02 3.32
C ILE A 127 -13.72 -3.79 2.10
N PHE A 128 -12.48 -4.28 2.17
CA PHE A 128 -11.84 -5.02 1.09
C PHE A 128 -12.02 -6.52 1.31
N LEU A 129 -12.39 -7.24 0.25
CA LEU A 129 -12.51 -8.69 0.25
C LEU A 129 -11.36 -9.33 -0.54
N GLY A 130 -11.22 -10.65 -0.48
CA GLY A 130 -10.27 -11.36 -1.33
C GLY A 130 -10.80 -11.51 -2.77
N TYR A 131 -9.90 -11.60 -3.75
CA TYR A 131 -10.28 -11.92 -5.13
C TYR A 131 -11.00 -13.26 -5.24
N GLU A 132 -10.60 -14.23 -4.42
CA GLU A 132 -11.22 -15.55 -4.31
C GLU A 132 -12.70 -15.49 -3.88
N ASP A 133 -13.13 -14.39 -3.27
CA ASP A 133 -14.50 -14.21 -2.76
C ASP A 133 -15.42 -13.51 -3.78
N LEU A 134 -14.94 -13.18 -4.99
CA LEU A 134 -15.69 -12.36 -5.96
C LEU A 134 -17.03 -12.98 -6.34
N ASP A 135 -17.04 -14.28 -6.66
CA ASP A 135 -18.27 -14.99 -7.05
C ASP A 135 -19.24 -15.10 -5.86
N GLN A 136 -18.72 -15.39 -4.66
CA GLN A 136 -19.53 -15.47 -3.44
C GLN A 136 -20.12 -14.11 -3.06
N LEU A 137 -19.36 -13.03 -3.24
CA LEU A 137 -19.83 -11.67 -3.01
C LEU A 137 -20.93 -11.28 -4.00
N ARG A 138 -20.81 -11.69 -5.27
CA ARG A 138 -21.85 -11.50 -6.28
C ARG A 138 -23.14 -12.23 -5.88
N GLU A 139 -23.06 -13.52 -5.57
CA GLU A 139 -24.21 -14.31 -5.11
C GLU A 139 -24.85 -13.74 -3.83
N PHE A 140 -24.03 -13.29 -2.89
CA PHE A 140 -24.51 -12.64 -1.66
C PHE A 140 -25.22 -11.32 -1.94
N SER A 141 -24.70 -10.52 -2.88
CA SER A 141 -25.28 -9.26 -3.33
C SER A 141 -26.66 -9.48 -3.95
N GLU A 142 -26.76 -10.44 -4.87
CA GLU A 142 -28.03 -10.81 -5.51
C GLU A 142 -29.05 -11.31 -4.48
N ARG A 143 -28.64 -12.23 -3.61
CA ARG A 143 -29.50 -12.80 -2.56
C ARG A 143 -30.08 -11.76 -1.62
N ASN A 144 -29.29 -10.73 -1.28
CA ASN A 144 -29.69 -9.69 -0.34
C ASN A 144 -30.19 -8.40 -1.03
N SER A 145 -30.33 -8.41 -2.37
CA SER A 145 -30.73 -7.24 -3.16
C SER A 145 -29.88 -6.00 -2.87
N LEU A 146 -28.56 -6.19 -2.75
CA LEU A 146 -27.61 -5.10 -2.52
C LEU A 146 -27.31 -4.35 -3.84
N GLU A 147 -27.09 -3.05 -3.73
CA GLU A 147 -26.76 -2.20 -4.87
C GLU A 147 -25.34 -2.48 -5.36
N GLU A 148 -25.20 -3.04 -6.56
CA GLU A 148 -23.91 -3.16 -7.25
C GLU A 148 -23.60 -1.84 -7.97
N SER A 149 -22.39 -1.32 -7.77
CA SER A 149 -21.93 -0.08 -8.40
C SER A 149 -20.57 -0.26 -9.07
N GLU A 150 -20.41 0.43 -10.19
CA GLU A 150 -19.13 0.55 -10.87
C GLU A 150 -18.41 1.81 -10.38
N ARG A 151 -17.55 1.64 -9.36
CA ARG A 151 -16.77 2.76 -8.85
C ARG A 151 -15.51 2.99 -9.67
N VAL A 152 -15.10 4.24 -9.74
CA VAL A 152 -13.72 4.57 -10.06
C VAL A 152 -12.88 4.42 -8.80
N ASP A 153 -11.80 3.64 -8.86
CA ASP A 153 -10.81 3.63 -7.80
C ASP A 153 -9.99 4.92 -7.82
N ILE A 154 -10.40 5.88 -7.00
CA ILE A 154 -9.72 7.16 -6.86
C ILE A 154 -8.28 6.99 -6.38
N TRP A 155 -8.00 5.97 -5.56
CA TRP A 155 -6.66 5.74 -5.02
C TRP A 155 -5.69 5.23 -6.08
N GLU A 156 -6.15 4.34 -6.96
CA GLU A 156 -5.38 3.95 -8.16
C GLU A 156 -4.96 5.17 -8.97
N LEU A 157 -5.90 6.02 -9.35
CA LEU A 157 -5.64 7.23 -10.15
C LEU A 157 -4.71 8.23 -9.43
N LEU A 158 -4.84 8.35 -8.10
CA LEU A 158 -3.96 9.20 -7.30
C LEU A 158 -2.53 8.64 -7.27
N ASN A 159 -2.38 7.32 -7.22
CA ASN A 159 -1.11 6.62 -7.12
C ASN A 159 -0.38 6.42 -8.44
N GLN A 160 -1.07 6.60 -9.58
CA GLN A 160 -0.51 6.43 -10.93
C GLN A 160 0.89 7.04 -11.12
N PRO A 161 1.22 8.26 -10.66
CA PRO A 161 2.56 8.84 -10.85
C PRO A 161 3.69 8.16 -10.06
N PHE A 162 3.37 7.19 -9.20
CA PHE A 162 4.34 6.44 -8.41
C PHE A 162 4.55 5.01 -8.94
N LEU A 163 3.73 4.58 -9.91
CA LEU A 163 3.90 3.29 -10.59
C LEU A 163 5.15 3.33 -11.47
N ASP A 164 5.73 2.15 -11.73
CA ASP A 164 6.88 2.00 -12.63
C ASP A 164 6.47 1.97 -14.12
N THR A 165 5.20 2.25 -14.39
CA THR A 165 4.64 2.34 -15.74
C THR A 165 4.80 3.75 -16.28
N GLU A 166 5.35 3.87 -17.48
CA GLU A 166 5.38 5.14 -18.20
C GLU A 166 3.99 5.45 -18.76
N PHE A 167 3.45 6.60 -18.37
CA PHE A 167 2.18 7.11 -18.90
C PHE A 167 2.44 8.27 -19.86
N SER A 168 1.74 8.26 -20.99
CA SER A 168 1.69 9.38 -21.93
C SER A 168 1.06 10.63 -21.30
N GLU A 169 1.31 11.80 -21.89
CA GLU A 169 0.66 13.05 -21.44
C GLU A 169 -0.87 13.01 -21.61
N GLU A 170 -1.36 12.26 -22.59
CA GLU A 170 -2.80 12.04 -22.79
C GLU A 170 -3.39 11.24 -21.63
N GLU A 171 -2.80 10.10 -21.26
CA GLU A 171 -3.25 9.28 -20.12
C GLU A 171 -3.19 10.04 -18.79
N LYS A 172 -2.15 10.85 -18.59
CA LYS A 172 -2.04 11.73 -17.41
C LYS A 172 -3.17 12.75 -17.38
N SER A 173 -3.50 13.36 -18.52
CA SER A 173 -4.60 14.32 -18.64
C SER A 173 -5.96 13.66 -18.38
N GLN A 174 -6.21 12.49 -18.98
CA GLN A 174 -7.42 11.70 -18.76
C GLN A 174 -7.57 11.31 -17.28
N THR A 175 -6.48 10.89 -16.63
CA THR A 175 -6.47 10.57 -15.20
C THR A 175 -6.84 11.78 -14.34
N LEU A 176 -6.28 12.96 -14.64
CA LEU A 176 -6.64 14.19 -13.95
C LEU A 176 -8.09 14.58 -14.18
N GLN A 177 -8.64 14.36 -15.37
CA GLN A 177 -10.05 14.59 -15.67
C GLN A 177 -10.94 13.66 -14.84
N ARG A 178 -10.67 12.35 -14.86
CA ARG A 178 -11.43 11.37 -14.05
C ARG A 178 -11.41 11.71 -12.56
N LEU A 179 -10.26 12.13 -12.02
CA LEU A 179 -10.19 12.59 -10.62
C LEU A 179 -11.07 13.82 -10.36
N ARG A 180 -11.14 14.77 -11.30
CA ARG A 180 -12.03 15.94 -11.20
C ARG A 180 -13.49 15.55 -11.27
N ASP A 181 -13.86 14.64 -12.17
CA ASP A 181 -15.24 14.15 -12.31
C ASP A 181 -15.72 13.43 -11.04
N ASN A 182 -14.79 12.88 -10.27
CA ASN A 182 -15.04 12.26 -8.96
C ASN A 182 -14.87 13.23 -7.77
N GLY A 183 -14.90 14.55 -8.03
CA GLY A 183 -14.99 15.59 -7.00
C GLY A 183 -13.66 16.04 -6.38
N LEU A 184 -12.50 15.72 -6.98
CA LEU A 184 -11.22 16.21 -6.51
C LEU A 184 -10.75 17.43 -7.30
N THR A 185 -10.43 18.52 -6.60
CA THR A 185 -9.82 19.69 -7.23
C THR A 185 -8.34 19.45 -7.58
N LYS A 186 -7.81 20.21 -8.55
CA LYS A 186 -6.38 20.18 -8.90
C LYS A 186 -5.46 20.41 -7.68
N TYR A 187 -5.89 21.30 -6.78
CA TYR A 187 -5.17 21.60 -5.54
C TYR A 187 -5.17 20.42 -4.57
N GLU A 188 -6.33 19.78 -4.37
CA GLU A 188 -6.43 18.57 -3.53
C GLU A 188 -5.58 17.43 -4.08
N ILE A 189 -5.66 17.16 -5.39
CA ILE A 189 -4.85 16.11 -6.04
C ILE A 189 -3.35 16.34 -5.76
N LYS A 190 -2.86 17.56 -5.98
CA LYS A 190 -1.46 17.93 -5.70
C LYS A 190 -1.11 17.75 -4.22
N THR A 191 -2.02 18.13 -3.32
CA THR A 191 -1.81 18.05 -1.87
C THR A 191 -1.77 16.60 -1.39
N ILE A 192 -2.69 15.76 -1.87
CA ILE A 192 -2.76 14.32 -1.56
C ILE A 192 -1.50 13.63 -2.08
N ARG A 193 -1.16 13.82 -3.37
CA ARG A 193 0.06 13.25 -3.98
C ARG A 193 1.32 13.66 -3.25
N LYS A 194 1.46 14.94 -2.88
CA LYS A 194 2.59 15.41 -2.05
C LYS A 194 2.65 14.72 -0.70
N ARG A 195 1.50 14.48 -0.06
CA ARG A 195 1.41 13.84 1.26
C ARG A 195 1.78 12.36 1.21
N ILE A 196 1.32 11.63 0.20
CA ILE A 196 1.56 10.17 0.08
C ILE A 196 2.89 9.85 -0.62
N GLY A 197 3.43 10.78 -1.40
CA GLY A 197 4.58 10.53 -2.28
C GLY A 197 5.82 10.01 -1.57
N ARG A 198 6.09 10.42 -0.32
CA ARG A 198 7.21 9.86 0.46
C ARG A 198 7.03 8.37 0.75
N ILE A 199 5.82 7.96 1.11
CA ILE A 199 5.53 6.55 1.42
C ILE A 199 5.55 5.75 0.12
N MET A 200 4.91 6.26 -0.94
CA MET A 200 4.86 5.56 -2.23
C MET A 200 6.27 5.38 -2.81
N TRP A 201 7.08 6.44 -2.86
CA TRP A 201 8.45 6.39 -3.39
C TRP A 201 9.36 5.38 -2.68
N LEU A 202 9.26 5.27 -1.34
CA LEU A 202 10.05 4.32 -0.56
C LEU A 202 9.74 2.85 -0.89
N TYR A 203 8.54 2.57 -1.38
CA TYR A 203 8.07 1.21 -1.67
C TYR A 203 8.13 0.85 -3.16
N THR A 204 7.87 1.81 -4.05
CA THR A 204 7.91 1.58 -5.50
C THR A 204 9.33 1.50 -6.05
N TRP A 205 10.33 2.07 -5.36
CA TRP A 205 11.75 1.95 -5.75
C TRP A 205 12.28 0.50 -5.87
N SER A 206 11.65 -0.47 -5.20
CA SER A 206 12.15 -1.85 -5.13
C SER A 206 11.27 -2.90 -5.81
N MET A 207 10.14 -2.49 -6.41
CA MET A 207 9.11 -3.41 -6.89
C MET A 207 8.40 -2.85 -8.13
N GLU A 208 8.23 -3.67 -9.16
CA GLU A 208 7.43 -3.36 -10.35
C GLU A 208 5.93 -3.43 -9.97
N TRP A 209 5.27 -2.28 -9.87
CA TRP A 209 3.85 -2.20 -9.57
C TRP A 209 3.07 -1.73 -10.80
N ALA A 210 2.10 -2.55 -11.22
CA ALA A 210 1.15 -2.18 -12.28
C ALA A 210 -0.14 -1.55 -11.73
N TYR A 211 -0.41 -1.70 -10.43
CA TYR A 211 -1.60 -1.19 -9.76
C TYR A 211 -1.32 -0.89 -8.29
N LEU A 212 -1.89 0.20 -7.76
CA LEU A 212 -1.81 0.60 -6.35
C LEU A 212 -3.12 1.25 -5.90
N GLY A 213 -3.99 0.46 -5.27
CA GLY A 213 -5.30 0.91 -4.79
C GLY A 213 -5.26 1.47 -3.36
N GLN A 214 -6.45 1.69 -2.80
CA GLN A 214 -6.60 2.20 -1.44
C GLN A 214 -6.01 1.23 -0.39
N MET A 215 -6.28 -0.06 -0.55
CA MET A 215 -5.82 -1.10 0.35
C MET A 215 -4.29 -1.13 0.42
N ASP A 216 -3.61 -0.96 -0.71
CA ASP A 216 -2.15 -0.88 -0.78
C ASP A 216 -1.64 0.33 -0.03
N TYR A 217 -2.22 1.51 -0.29
CA TYR A 217 -1.87 2.72 0.46
C TYR A 217 -2.01 2.51 1.98
N LEU A 218 -3.12 1.93 2.45
CA LEU A 218 -3.36 1.70 3.86
C LEU A 218 -2.34 0.74 4.46
N ARG A 219 -2.01 -0.35 3.77
CA ARG A 219 -1.00 -1.35 4.19
C ARG A 219 0.42 -0.79 4.23
N LEU A 220 0.79 0.04 3.26
CA LEU A 220 2.10 0.67 3.17
C LEU A 220 2.26 1.81 4.18
N SER A 221 1.17 2.47 4.54
CA SER A 221 1.17 3.53 5.53
C SER A 221 1.20 2.95 6.95
N PHE A 222 2.01 3.52 7.84
CA PHE A 222 1.85 3.27 9.28
C PHE A 222 0.44 3.71 9.71
N GLU A 223 -0.43 2.74 10.00
CA GLU A 223 -1.87 2.93 10.15
C GLU A 223 -2.19 3.70 11.44
N SER A 224 -2.55 4.98 11.34
CA SER A 224 -3.17 5.73 12.44
C SER A 224 -4.65 5.95 12.15
N LYS A 225 -5.47 6.07 13.21
CA LYS A 225 -6.91 6.31 13.07
C LYS A 225 -7.21 7.47 12.12
N LYS A 226 -6.48 8.57 12.28
CA LYS A 226 -6.61 9.75 11.40
C LYS A 226 -6.29 9.44 9.94
N ARG A 227 -5.28 8.61 9.65
CA ARG A 227 -4.92 8.25 8.27
C ARG A 227 -5.92 7.28 7.65
N TYR A 228 -6.38 6.30 8.43
CA TYR A 228 -7.40 5.34 7.99
C TYR A 228 -8.67 6.05 7.52
N TRP A 229 -9.27 6.87 8.39
CA TRP A 229 -10.50 7.59 8.08
C TRP A 229 -10.31 8.71 7.05
N TRP A 230 -9.13 9.34 7.00
CA TRP A 230 -8.79 10.25 5.90
C TRP A 230 -8.76 9.54 4.55
N SER A 231 -8.29 8.29 4.52
CA SER A 231 -8.27 7.49 3.30
C SER A 231 -9.68 7.13 2.83
N MET A 232 -10.55 6.72 3.76
CA MET A 232 -11.97 6.44 3.47
C MET A 232 -12.68 7.67 2.91
N GLY A 233 -12.46 8.85 3.50
CA GLY A 233 -13.06 10.10 2.99
C GLY A 233 -12.66 10.46 1.56
N ILE A 234 -11.50 9.99 1.09
CA ILE A 234 -11.07 10.15 -0.31
C ILE A 234 -11.68 9.07 -1.19
N ALA A 235 -11.65 7.81 -0.75
CA ALA A 235 -12.21 6.69 -1.53
C ALA A 235 -13.71 6.86 -1.78
N LEU A 236 -14.41 7.44 -0.81
CA LEU A 236 -15.86 7.63 -0.85
C LEU A 236 -16.32 8.90 -1.56
N ARG A 237 -15.45 9.64 -2.25
CA ARG A 237 -15.86 10.87 -2.96
C ARG A 237 -16.87 10.63 -4.08
N ASN A 238 -16.79 9.47 -4.72
CA ASN A 238 -17.73 9.03 -5.75
C ASN A 238 -18.78 8.03 -5.23
N PHE A 239 -18.92 7.92 -3.90
CA PHE A 239 -20.03 7.19 -3.30
C PHE A 239 -21.31 8.01 -3.49
N LYS A 240 -22.28 7.46 -4.23
CA LYS A 240 -23.59 8.09 -4.36
C LYS A 240 -24.42 7.70 -3.14
N LYS A 241 -24.80 8.69 -2.32
CA LYS A 241 -25.81 8.43 -1.30
C LYS A 241 -27.13 8.18 -2.02
N SER A 242 -27.70 7.00 -1.85
CA SER A 242 -29.06 6.65 -2.28
C SER A 242 -30.01 7.81 -1.95
N GLY A 243 -30.53 8.52 -2.96
CA GLY A 243 -31.45 9.65 -2.81
C GLY A 243 -31.06 11.01 -3.43
N GLN A 244 -29.98 11.09 -4.23
CA GLN A 244 -29.70 12.28 -5.05
C GLN A 244 -29.91 11.96 -6.54
N HIS A 245 -31.17 12.03 -6.98
CA HIS A 245 -31.56 12.19 -8.38
C HIS A 245 -32.29 13.51 -8.54
#